data_AF-A0A662HIV7-F1
#
_entry.id   AF-A0A662HIV7-F1
#
_cell.length_a   1.000
_cell.length_b   1.000
_cell.length_c   1.000
_cell.angle_alpha   90.00
_cell.angle_beta   90.00
_cell.angle_gamma   90.00
#
_symmetry.space_group_name_H-M   'P 1'
#
loop_
_entity.id
_entity.type
_entity.pdbx_description
1 polymer ?
#
loop_
_entity_poly.entity_id
_entity_poly.type
_entity_poly.pdbx_seq_one_letter_code
_entity_poly.pdbx_strand_id
1 'polypeptide(L)' 'MDVRDEGGELIGTVCVVPAKEGGGREVVLMYRSGGTRSFGDIAALIRELERRGAPFEARKRVVSFIAERLTAERRPG' A
#
# COMPACT_ATOMS: atom_id res chain seq x y z
N MET A 1 1.42 2.01 6.49
CA MET A 1 1.00 0.76 7.16
C MET A 1 2.06 -0.28 6.90
N ASP A 2 2.62 -0.86 7.95
CA ASP A 2 3.61 -1.92 7.80
C ASP A 2 2.96 -3.23 7.38
N VAL A 3 3.60 -3.93 6.46
CA VAL A 3 3.20 -5.24 5.96
C VAL A 3 4.29 -6.23 6.31
N ARG A 4 3.91 -7.29 7.01
CA ARG A 4 4.79 -8.38 7.45
C ARG A 4 4.42 -9.68 6.75
N ASP A 5 5.39 -10.58 6.64
CA ASP A 5 5.15 -11.96 6.20
C ASP A 5 4.56 -12.82 7.34
N GLU A 6 4.39 -14.12 7.08
CA GLU A 6 3.91 -15.09 8.08
C GLU A 6 4.86 -15.27 9.28
N GLY A 7 6.16 -15.06 9.07
CA GLY A 7 7.18 -15.11 10.13
C GLY A 7 7.24 -13.84 10.98
N GLY A 8 6.47 -12.80 10.63
CA GLY A 8 6.48 -11.51 11.29
C GLY A 8 7.58 -10.57 10.81
N GLU A 9 8.34 -10.95 9.79
CA GLU A 9 9.39 -10.10 9.21
C GLU A 9 8.77 -9.02 8.33
N LEU A 10 9.33 -7.81 8.41
CA LEU A 10 8.84 -6.67 7.62
C LEU A 10 9.14 -6.87 6.13
N ILE A 11 8.11 -6.85 5.30
CA ILE A 11 8.24 -6.80 3.83
C ILE A 11 8.47 -5.35 3.40
N GLY A 12 7.67 -4.44 3.96
CA GLY A 12 7.73 -3.02 3.67
C GLY A 12 6.54 -2.25 4.22
N THR A 13 6.54 -0.95 3.97
CA THR A 13 5.50 -0.03 4.43
C THR A 13 4.71 0.51 3.25
N VAL A 14 3.40 0.33 3.27
CA VAL A 14 2.46 0.90 2.28
C VAL A 14 2.02 2.29 2.73
N CYS A 15 2.16 3.27 1.84
CA CYS A 15 1.77 4.65 2.06
C CYS A 15 0.84 5.12 0.93
N VAL A 16 -0.08 6.03 1.24
CA VAL A 16 -0.84 6.77 0.23
C VAL A 16 -0.37 8.22 0.32
N VAL A 17 0.17 8.75 -0.77
CA VAL A 17 0.78 10.08 -0.83
C VAL A 17 0.14 10.91 -1.93
N PRO A 18 0.16 12.25 -1.85
CA PRO A 18 -0.23 13.10 -2.97
C PRO A 18 0.64 12.79 -4.20
N ALA A 19 0.02 12.66 -5.36
CA ALA A 19 0.75 12.52 -6.62
C ALA A 19 1.50 13.82 -6.94
N LYS A 20 2.73 13.73 -7.44
CA LYS A 20 3.55 14.91 -7.77
C LYS A 20 2.97 15.75 -8.92
N GLU A 21 2.25 15.11 -9.83
CA GLU A 21 1.59 15.77 -10.97
C GLU A 21 0.12 15.31 -11.02
N GLY A 22 -0.82 16.26 -11.10
CA GLY A 22 -2.20 15.94 -11.50
C GLY A 22 -3.24 15.71 -10.39
N GLY A 23 -3.08 16.27 -9.18
CA GLY A 23 -4.17 16.38 -8.19
C GLY A 23 -4.72 15.04 -7.65
N GLY A 24 -4.02 13.93 -7.89
CA GLY A 24 -4.38 12.59 -7.44
C GLY A 24 -3.57 12.12 -6.23
N ARG A 25 -3.66 10.82 -5.94
CA ARG A 25 -2.84 10.16 -4.94
C ARG A 25 -2.19 8.92 -5.51
N GLU A 26 -0.97 8.66 -5.06
CA GLU A 26 -0.22 7.46 -5.39
C GLU A 26 -0.17 6.52 -4.19
N VAL A 27 -0.22 5.22 -4.46
CA VAL A 27 0.08 4.21 -3.47
C VAL A 27 1.54 3.82 -3.62
N VAL A 28 2.31 3.96 -2.55
CA VAL A 28 3.75 3.71 -2.54
C VAL A 28 4.05 2.56 -1.60
N LEU A 29 4.83 1.59 -2.05
CA LEU A 29 5.46 0.59 -1.20
C LEU A 29 6.92 0.97 -0.97
N MET A 30 7.28 1.18 0.29
CA MET A 30 8.65 1.33 0.73
C MET A 30 9.17 -0.04 1.18
N TYR A 31 10.16 -0.58 0.49
CA TYR A 31 10.66 -1.92 0.79
C TYR A 31 11.59 -1.91 2.00
N ARG A 32 11.57 -2.97 2.83
CA ARG A 32 12.53 -3.12 3.93
C ARG A 32 13.99 -3.08 3.45
N SER A 33 14.28 -3.67 2.29
CA SER A 33 15.61 -3.71 1.68
C SER A 33 16.12 -2.35 1.18
N GLY A 34 15.32 -1.29 1.33
CA GLY A 34 15.54 -0.01 0.67
C GLY A 34 14.86 0.05 -0.70
N GLY A 35 14.57 1.27 -1.13
CA GLY A 35 13.85 1.57 -2.36
C GLY A 35 12.35 1.77 -2.16
N THR A 36 11.74 2.45 -3.12
CA THR A 36 10.31 2.76 -3.15
C THR A 36 9.75 2.47 -4.52
N ARG A 37 8.51 1.98 -4.57
CA ARG A 37 7.78 1.80 -5.83
C ARG A 37 6.37 2.37 -5.71
N SER A 38 6.01 3.23 -6.66
CA SER A 38 4.64 3.70 -6.83
C SER A 38 3.82 2.67 -7.61
N PHE A 39 2.55 2.51 -7.22
CA PHE A 39 1.56 1.65 -7.84
C PHE A 39 0.37 2.49 -8.27
N GLY A 40 0.04 2.42 -9.56
CA GLY A 40 -1.14 3.09 -10.13
C GLY A 40 -2.45 2.33 -9.88
N ASP A 41 -2.37 1.06 -9.48
CA ASP A 41 -3.53 0.23 -9.18
C ASP A 41 -3.30 -0.67 -7.96
N ILE A 42 -4.37 -0.92 -7.21
CA ILE A 42 -4.32 -1.73 -5.98
C ILE A 42 -3.97 -3.19 -6.31
N ALA A 43 -4.43 -3.73 -7.44
CA ALA A 43 -4.19 -5.14 -7.79
C ALA A 43 -2.70 -5.44 -8.01
N ALA A 44 -1.96 -4.52 -8.63
CA ALA A 44 -0.52 -4.61 -8.85
C ALA A 44 0.25 -4.57 -7.54
N LEU A 45 -0.17 -3.73 -6.59
CA LEU A 45 0.40 -3.74 -5.23
C LEU A 45 0.15 -5.08 -4.54
N ILE A 46 -1.08 -5.59 -4.58
CA ILE A 46 -1.44 -6.85 -3.90
C ILE A 46 -0.66 -8.02 -4.50
N ARG A 47 -0.51 -8.09 -5.83
CA ARG A 47 0.33 -9.09 -6.50
C ARG A 47 1.80 -8.99 -6.09
N GLU A 48 2.34 -7.78 -5.97
CA GLU A 48 3.72 -7.60 -5.50
C GLU A 48 3.89 -8.08 -4.05
N LEU A 49 2.93 -7.78 -3.17
CA LEU A 49 2.96 -8.23 -1.78
C LEU A 49 2.82 -9.75 -1.67
N GLU A 50 1.94 -10.34 -2.47
CA GLU A 50 1.80 -11.80 -2.57
C GLU A 50 3.09 -12.48 -3.03
N ARG A 51 3.73 -11.96 -4.08
CA ARG A 51 5.03 -12.44 -4.57
C ARG A 51 6.12 -12.37 -3.51
N ARG A 52 5.98 -11.47 -2.53
CA ARG A 52 6.91 -11.29 -1.41
C ARG A 52 6.52 -12.05 -0.14
N GLY A 53 5.49 -12.89 -0.20
CA GLY A 53 5.08 -13.72 0.93
C GLY A 53 4.18 -13.02 1.94
N ALA A 54 3.54 -11.90 1.58
CA ALA A 54 2.53 -11.30 2.45
C ALA A 54 1.31 -12.22 2.56
N PRO A 55 0.88 -12.63 3.77
CA PRO A 55 -0.27 -13.49 3.96
C PRO A 55 -1.56 -12.79 3.54
N PHE A 56 -2.60 -13.58 3.26
CA PHE A 56 -3.90 -13.08 2.81
C PHE A 56 -4.46 -11.98 3.72
N GLU A 57 -4.42 -12.17 5.05
CA GLU A 57 -4.92 -11.18 6.00
C GLU A 57 -4.14 -9.86 5.95
N ALA A 58 -2.81 -9.90 5.75
CA ALA A 58 -2.02 -8.68 5.58
C ALA A 58 -2.42 -7.94 4.30
N ARG A 59 -2.60 -8.66 3.19
CA ARG A 59 -3.05 -8.08 1.90
C ARG A 59 -4.45 -7.50 2.01
N LYS A 60 -5.37 -8.17 2.70
CA LYS A 60 -6.73 -7.66 2.97
C LYS A 60 -6.69 -6.35 3.76
N ARG A 61 -5.86 -6.27 4.81
CA ARG A 61 -5.67 -5.03 5.59
C ARG A 61 -5.09 -3.89 4.74
N VAL A 62 -4.21 -4.20 3.78
CA VAL A 62 -3.68 -3.20 2.83
C VAL A 62 -4.80 -2.61 1.98
N VAL A 63 -5.70 -3.45 1.45
CA VAL A 63 -6.85 -2.98 0.66
C VAL A 63 -7.75 -2.07 1.50
N SER A 64 -8.10 -2.48 2.72
CA SER A 64 -8.91 -1.67 3.64
C SER A 64 -8.24 -0.33 3.95
N PHE A 65 -6.94 -0.35 4.26
CA PHE A 65 -6.16 0.86 4.53
C PHE A 65 -6.19 1.84 3.35
N ILE A 66 -5.99 1.35 2.11
CA ILE A 66 -6.02 2.21 0.92
C ILE A 66 -7.43 2.77 0.70
N ALA A 67 -8.47 1.94 0.84
CA ALA A 67 -9.86 2.36 0.67
C ALA A 67 -10.26 3.47 1.66
N GLU A 68 -9.87 3.32 2.93
CA GLU A 68 -10.09 4.33 3.97
C GLU A 68 -9.40 5.65 3.60
N ARG A 69 -8.12 5.60 3.20
CA ARG A 69 -7.38 6.81 2.85
C ARG A 69 -8.00 7.51 1.65
N LEU A 70 -8.31 6.78 0.58
CA LEU A 70 -8.91 7.37 -0.62
C LEU A 70 -10.32 7.92 -0.39
N THR A 71 -11.08 7.33 0.54
CA THR A 71 -12.46 7.76 0.84
C THR A 71 -12.53 8.92 1.85
N ALA A 72 -11.55 9.04 2.75
CA ALA A 72 -11.57 10.03 3.84
C ALA A 72 -11.64 11.50 3.38
N GLU A 73 -11.27 11.82 2.13
CA GLU A 73 -11.33 13.20 1.59
C GLU A 73 -12.57 13.48 0.73
N ARG A 74 -13.51 12.53 0.60
CA ARG A 74 -14.79 12.76 -0.10
C ARG A 74 -15.87 13.40 0.77
N ARG A 75 -15.58 13.75 2.03
CA ARG A 75 -16.51 14.54 2.85
C ARG A 75 -16.25 16.04 2.60
N PRO A 76 -17.15 16.77 1.93
CA PRO A 76 -17.13 18.22 2.02
C PRO A 76 -17.43 18.57 3.49
N GLY A 77 -16.55 19.36 4.10
CA GLY A 77 -16.88 20.09 5.32
C GLY A 77 -17.86 21.21 5.04
#